data_AF-A0A2I0P636-F1
#
_entry.id   AF-A0A2I0P636-F1
#
_cell.length_a   1.000
_cell.length_b   1.000
_cell.length_c   1.000
_cell.angle_alpha   90.00
_cell.angle_beta   90.00
_cell.angle_gamma   90.00
#
_symmetry.space_group_name_H-M   'P 1'
#
loop_
_entity.id
_entity.type
_entity.pdbx_description
1 polymer ?
#
loop_
_entity_poly.entity_id
_entity_poly.type
_entity_poly.pdbx_seq_one_letter_code
_entity_poly.pdbx_strand_id
1 'polypeptide(L)'
;MEGLGYSIPEAWIITAPVAAAAHLWEGGRTRCFLLTTPDARTDFEEAGIVAVEEGADAVVVADAAEGLAYASMNRAFRLLMDGADLVALEKDRYWMGSDGLMLSAGPFVAALEYAAGKEAEVIGKPSAAFFLRALREIGMSPDQAAMVGDDIVTDIGGARACGMKGILVRTGKYREETVRRSGIAPDLIIDSLADLPDYL
;
A
#
# COMPACT_ATOMS: atom_id res chain seq x y z
N MET A 1 -8.22 13.48 7.87
CA MET A 1 -7.20 14.56 7.93
C MET A 1 -7.68 15.79 8.71
N GLU A 2 -8.98 16.12 8.69
CA GLU A 2 -9.52 17.29 9.42
C GLU A 2 -9.26 17.26 10.94
N GLY A 3 -9.36 16.08 11.58
CA GLY A 3 -9.06 15.92 13.01
C GLY A 3 -7.60 16.22 13.39
N LEU A 4 -6.69 16.31 12.40
CA LEU A 4 -5.29 16.71 12.56
C LEU A 4 -5.05 18.17 12.16
N GLY A 5 -6.10 18.92 11.81
CA GLY A 5 -6.02 20.33 11.40
C GLY A 5 -5.76 20.55 9.91
N TYR A 6 -5.82 19.52 9.07
CA TYR A 6 -5.59 19.62 7.62
C TYR A 6 -6.91 19.53 6.84
N SER A 7 -7.23 20.59 6.10
CA SER A 7 -8.32 20.62 5.12
C SER A 7 -7.75 20.23 3.75
N ILE A 8 -7.88 18.94 3.40
CA ILE A 8 -7.41 18.37 2.13
C ILE A 8 -8.62 17.82 1.40
N PRO A 9 -8.88 18.22 0.13
CA PRO A 9 -9.95 17.63 -0.67
C PRO A 9 -9.79 16.11 -0.81
N GLU A 10 -10.87 15.34 -0.67
CA GLU A 10 -10.84 13.88 -0.84
C GLU A 10 -10.28 13.45 -2.20
N ALA A 11 -10.56 14.22 -3.25
CA ALA A 11 -10.02 14.00 -4.60
C ALA A 11 -8.49 14.07 -4.70
N TRP A 12 -7.79 14.55 -3.66
CA TRP A 12 -6.33 14.57 -3.59
C TRP A 12 -5.76 13.42 -2.75
N ILE A 13 -6.62 12.60 -2.15
CA ILE A 13 -6.26 11.48 -1.28
C ILE A 13 -6.39 10.20 -2.10
N ILE A 14 -5.26 9.68 -2.55
CA ILE A 14 -5.21 8.46 -3.35
C ILE A 14 -4.68 7.34 -2.46
N THR A 15 -5.56 6.39 -2.14
CA THR A 15 -5.28 5.30 -1.21
C THR A 15 -5.05 3.98 -1.96
N ALA A 16 -4.29 3.06 -1.36
CA ALA A 16 -4.11 1.72 -1.91
C ALA A 16 -5.44 0.94 -2.03
N PRO A 17 -6.41 1.04 -1.08
CA PRO A 17 -7.74 0.45 -1.26
C PRO A 17 -8.47 0.93 -2.51
N VAL A 18 -8.57 2.24 -2.75
CA VAL A 18 -9.24 2.78 -3.95
C VAL A 18 -8.53 2.32 -5.23
N ALA A 19 -7.20 2.29 -5.21
CA ALA A 19 -6.42 1.79 -6.34
C ALA A 19 -6.67 0.31 -6.63
N ALA A 20 -6.65 -0.52 -5.58
CA ALA A 20 -6.88 -1.96 -5.66
C ALA A 20 -8.31 -2.30 -6.07
N ALA A 21 -9.32 -1.60 -5.53
CA ALA A 21 -10.72 -1.83 -5.84
C ALA A 21 -11.02 -1.60 -7.32
N ALA A 22 -10.54 -0.49 -7.87
CA ALA A 22 -10.69 -0.21 -9.31
C ALA A 22 -9.92 -1.21 -10.18
N HIS A 23 -8.71 -1.62 -9.79
CA HIS A 23 -7.95 -2.65 -10.52
C HIS A 23 -8.65 -4.02 -10.53
N LEU A 24 -9.23 -4.42 -9.39
CA LEU A 24 -10.02 -5.63 -9.26
C LEU A 24 -11.27 -5.57 -10.15
N TRP A 25 -12.00 -4.45 -10.09
CA TRP A 25 -13.19 -4.20 -10.89
C TRP A 25 -12.91 -4.23 -12.39
N GLU A 26 -11.90 -3.51 -12.87
CA GLU A 26 -11.46 -3.51 -14.28
C GLU A 26 -11.04 -4.90 -14.74
N GLY A 27 -10.46 -5.71 -13.85
CA GLY A 27 -10.10 -7.10 -14.09
C GLY A 27 -11.27 -8.10 -13.96
N GLY A 28 -12.49 -7.64 -13.67
CA GLY A 28 -13.67 -8.49 -13.50
C GLY A 28 -13.71 -9.31 -12.21
N ARG A 29 -12.82 -9.05 -11.25
CA ARG A 29 -12.74 -9.72 -9.95
C ARG A 29 -13.55 -8.92 -8.95
N THR A 30 -14.86 -9.18 -8.87
CA THR A 30 -15.80 -8.34 -8.12
C THR A 30 -16.25 -8.95 -6.80
N ARG A 31 -15.99 -10.24 -6.57
CA ARG A 31 -16.28 -10.93 -5.31
C ARG A 31 -14.99 -11.17 -4.55
N CYS A 32 -14.77 -10.46 -3.45
CA CYS A 32 -13.48 -10.52 -2.75
C CYS A 32 -13.62 -10.92 -1.28
N PHE A 33 -12.69 -11.73 -0.79
CA PHE A 33 -12.49 -11.89 0.65
C PHE A 33 -11.51 -10.81 1.13
N LEU A 34 -12.00 -9.91 1.98
CA LEU A 34 -11.27 -8.70 2.37
C LEU A 34 -10.68 -8.85 3.79
N LEU A 35 -9.36 -8.98 3.86
CA LEU A 35 -8.57 -8.83 5.08
C LEU A 35 -8.06 -7.38 5.17
N THR A 36 -8.96 -6.49 5.59
CA THR A 36 -8.74 -5.04 5.65
C THR A 36 -9.32 -4.44 6.93
N THR A 37 -9.00 -3.17 7.20
CA THR A 37 -9.76 -2.36 8.18
C THR A 37 -11.19 -2.08 7.68
N PRO A 38 -12.12 -1.69 8.58
CA PRO A 38 -13.48 -1.29 8.19
C PRO A 38 -13.51 -0.13 7.18
N ASP A 39 -12.65 0.88 7.36
CA ASP A 39 -12.59 2.04 6.46
C ASP A 39 -12.15 1.60 5.06
N ALA A 40 -11.07 0.82 4.96
CA ALA A 40 -10.61 0.29 3.68
C ALA A 40 -11.65 -0.62 3.02
N ARG A 41 -12.42 -1.40 3.80
CA ARG A 41 -13.52 -2.22 3.28
C ARG A 41 -14.60 -1.37 2.61
N THR A 42 -14.93 -0.21 3.19
CA THR A 42 -15.89 0.73 2.61
C THR A 42 -15.44 1.17 1.21
N ASP A 43 -14.16 1.51 1.02
CA ASP A 43 -13.62 1.89 -0.30
C ASP A 43 -13.83 0.79 -1.36
N PHE A 44 -13.68 -0.48 -0.98
CA PHE A 44 -13.95 -1.62 -1.89
C PHE A 44 -15.44 -1.72 -2.22
N GLU A 45 -16.32 -1.64 -1.21
CA GLU A 45 -17.76 -1.78 -1.37
C GLU A 45 -18.36 -0.65 -2.21
N GLU A 46 -17.90 0.60 -2.02
CA GLU A 46 -18.32 1.76 -2.82
C GLU A 46 -17.86 1.65 -4.29
N ALA A 47 -16.74 1.00 -4.54
CA ALA A 47 -16.27 0.67 -5.89
C ALA A 47 -17.01 -0.53 -6.53
N GLY A 48 -18.00 -1.11 -5.84
CA GLY A 48 -18.81 -2.21 -6.33
C GLY A 48 -18.25 -3.61 -6.02
N ILE A 49 -17.15 -3.71 -5.27
CA ILE A 49 -16.61 -5.00 -4.84
C ILE A 49 -17.52 -5.59 -3.75
N VAL A 50 -18.02 -6.80 -3.98
CA VAL A 50 -18.84 -7.54 -3.04
C VAL A 50 -17.93 -8.34 -2.12
N ALA A 51 -17.95 -8.01 -0.83
CA ALA A 51 -17.25 -8.79 0.17
C ALA A 51 -17.91 -10.15 0.39
N VAL A 52 -17.15 -11.23 0.31
CA VAL A 52 -17.65 -12.61 0.44
C VAL A 52 -16.77 -13.45 1.34
N GLU A 53 -17.37 -14.42 2.02
CA GLU A 53 -16.65 -15.40 2.86
C GLU A 53 -16.32 -16.69 2.10
N GLU A 54 -16.99 -16.92 0.97
CA GLU A 54 -16.89 -18.13 0.13
C GLU A 54 -17.05 -17.76 -1.35
N GLY A 55 -16.43 -18.54 -2.25
CA GLY A 55 -16.50 -18.32 -3.70
C GLY A 55 -15.99 -16.93 -4.10
N ALA A 56 -14.81 -16.57 -3.58
CA ALA A 56 -14.13 -15.32 -3.88
C ALA A 56 -13.32 -15.44 -5.18
N ASP A 57 -13.36 -14.39 -6.00
CA ASP A 57 -12.48 -14.21 -7.16
C ASP A 57 -11.05 -13.86 -6.69
N ALA A 58 -10.94 -13.10 -5.59
CA ALA A 58 -9.67 -12.70 -4.99
C ALA A 58 -9.73 -12.64 -3.46
N VAL A 59 -8.60 -12.95 -2.84
CA VAL A 59 -8.28 -12.63 -1.45
C VAL A 59 -7.44 -11.36 -1.44
N VAL A 60 -7.97 -10.32 -0.80
CA VAL A 60 -7.30 -9.02 -0.68
C VAL A 60 -6.74 -8.88 0.73
N VAL A 61 -5.44 -8.63 0.83
CA VAL A 61 -4.71 -8.47 2.09
C VAL A 61 -4.17 -7.04 2.19
N ALA A 62 -4.55 -6.38 3.26
CA ALA A 62 -4.04 -5.08 3.67
C ALA A 62 -3.68 -5.12 5.16
N ASP A 63 -3.54 -3.96 5.78
CA ASP A 63 -3.65 -3.88 7.23
C ASP A 63 -5.07 -4.29 7.65
N ALA A 64 -5.15 -5.32 8.49
CA ALA A 64 -6.41 -5.77 9.08
C ALA A 64 -6.35 -5.91 10.60
N ALA A 65 -5.24 -5.49 11.23
CA ALA A 65 -5.00 -5.62 12.67
C ALA A 65 -5.40 -7.00 13.22
N GLU A 66 -6.38 -7.06 14.13
CA GLU A 66 -6.90 -8.31 14.70
C GLU A 66 -7.57 -9.24 13.67
N GLY A 67 -7.98 -8.70 12.52
CA GLY A 67 -8.53 -9.44 11.40
C GLY A 67 -7.52 -10.41 10.76
N LEU A 68 -6.21 -10.18 10.94
CA LEU A 68 -5.12 -11.09 10.53
C LEU A 68 -4.93 -12.24 11.53
N ALA A 69 -6.04 -12.76 12.07
CA ALA A 69 -6.07 -13.89 12.98
C ALA A 69 -5.93 -15.23 12.24
N TYR A 70 -5.50 -16.26 12.98
CA TYR A 70 -5.33 -17.62 12.45
C TYR A 70 -6.57 -18.15 11.72
N ALA A 71 -7.77 -17.87 12.21
CA ALA A 71 -9.01 -18.30 11.57
C ALA A 71 -9.21 -17.66 10.18
N SER A 72 -9.02 -16.33 10.08
CA SER A 72 -9.14 -15.58 8.83
C SER A 72 -8.05 -15.98 7.83
N MET A 73 -6.81 -16.18 8.30
CA MET A 73 -5.70 -16.67 7.46
C MET A 73 -5.97 -18.06 6.88
N ASN A 74 -6.57 -18.97 7.66
CA ASN A 74 -6.98 -20.28 7.15
C ASN A 74 -8.11 -20.19 6.12
N ARG A 75 -9.04 -19.24 6.28
CA ARG A 75 -10.09 -19.00 5.29
C ARG A 75 -9.49 -18.46 3.99
N ALA A 76 -8.67 -17.42 4.07
CA ALA A 76 -7.89 -16.90 2.95
C ALA A 76 -7.14 -18.01 2.23
N PHE A 77 -6.36 -18.82 2.95
CA PHE A 77 -5.63 -19.95 2.39
C PHE A 77 -6.53 -20.91 1.61
N ARG A 78 -7.68 -21.32 2.15
CA ARG A 78 -8.61 -22.22 1.44
C ARG A 78 -9.16 -21.59 0.17
N LEU A 79 -9.55 -20.32 0.21
CA LEU A 79 -10.02 -19.60 -0.98
C LEU A 79 -8.93 -19.53 -2.07
N LEU A 80 -7.68 -19.32 -1.69
CA LEU A 80 -6.55 -19.36 -2.62
C LEU A 80 -6.36 -20.76 -3.25
N MET A 81 -6.51 -21.81 -2.45
CA MET A 81 -6.45 -23.20 -2.95
C MET A 81 -7.61 -23.53 -3.89
N ASP A 82 -8.77 -22.90 -3.71
CA ASP A 82 -9.95 -23.02 -4.58
C ASP A 82 -9.84 -22.17 -5.86
N GLY A 83 -8.75 -21.43 -6.04
CA GLY A 83 -8.41 -20.73 -7.26
C GLY A 83 -8.42 -19.20 -7.17
N ALA A 84 -8.89 -18.62 -6.05
CA ALA A 84 -8.92 -17.16 -5.87
C ALA A 84 -7.52 -16.55 -6.00
N ASP A 85 -7.42 -15.36 -6.58
CA ASP A 85 -6.16 -14.63 -6.67
C ASP A 85 -5.72 -14.05 -5.32
N LEU A 86 -4.42 -13.82 -5.16
CA LEU A 86 -3.88 -13.16 -3.98
C LEU A 86 -3.50 -11.73 -4.36
N VAL A 87 -4.15 -10.75 -3.76
CA VAL A 87 -3.88 -9.32 -3.97
C VAL A 87 -3.44 -8.70 -2.65
N ALA A 88 -2.32 -8.00 -2.67
CA ALA A 88 -1.77 -7.30 -1.51
C ALA A 88 -1.75 -5.79 -1.76
N LEU A 89 -2.26 -5.01 -0.81
CA LEU A 89 -2.20 -3.55 -0.89
C LEU A 89 -0.79 -3.05 -0.57
N GLU A 90 -0.08 -3.77 0.28
CA GLU A 90 1.32 -3.54 0.62
C GLU A 90 2.00 -4.86 0.99
N LYS A 91 3.33 -4.90 0.94
CA LYS A 91 4.14 -6.02 1.43
C LYS A 91 5.23 -5.54 2.41
N ASP A 92 4.96 -4.44 3.10
CA ASP A 92 5.87 -3.90 4.10
C ASP A 92 6.08 -4.90 5.23
N ARG A 93 7.31 -4.96 5.73
CA ARG A 93 7.68 -5.92 6.79
C ARG A 93 7.10 -5.50 8.13
N TYR A 94 7.06 -4.20 8.38
CA TYR A 94 6.67 -3.59 9.64
C TYR A 94 6.37 -2.10 9.45
N TRP A 95 5.70 -1.53 10.44
CA TRP A 95 5.49 -0.09 10.58
C TRP A 95 5.77 0.37 12.01
N MET A 96 5.79 1.69 12.25
CA MET A 96 6.05 2.28 13.56
C MET A 96 4.74 2.68 14.24
N GLY A 97 4.32 1.87 15.22
CA GLY A 97 3.19 2.15 16.10
C GLY A 97 3.54 3.08 17.26
N SER A 98 2.54 3.37 18.09
CA SER A 98 2.71 4.22 19.28
C SER A 98 3.55 3.57 20.39
N ASP A 99 3.62 2.24 20.41
CA ASP A 99 4.34 1.42 21.39
C ASP A 99 5.57 0.70 20.82
N GLY A 100 5.84 0.85 19.52
CA GLY A 100 7.04 0.33 18.87
C GLY A 100 6.81 -0.25 17.48
N LEU A 101 7.73 -1.10 17.04
CA LEU A 101 7.64 -1.76 15.73
C LEU A 101 6.55 -2.83 15.75
N MET A 102 5.66 -2.75 14.77
CA MET A 102 4.56 -3.68 14.58
C MET A 102 4.66 -4.37 13.23
N LEU A 103 4.19 -5.61 13.12
CA LEU A 103 4.07 -6.29 11.83
C LEU A 103 3.05 -5.53 10.95
N SER A 104 3.39 -5.35 9.69
CA SER A 104 2.48 -4.88 8.63
C SER A 104 1.86 -6.10 7.91
N ALA A 105 1.13 -5.90 6.82
CA ALA A 105 0.53 -6.96 6.02
C ALA A 105 1.56 -7.93 5.40
N GLY A 106 2.78 -7.49 5.10
CA GLY A 106 3.77 -8.27 4.35
C GLY A 106 4.09 -9.67 4.91
N PRO A 107 4.36 -9.84 6.22
CA PRO A 107 4.50 -11.15 6.85
C PRO A 107 3.32 -12.10 6.62
N PHE A 108 2.09 -11.59 6.62
CA PHE A 108 0.88 -12.39 6.42
C PHE A 108 0.68 -12.75 4.95
N VAL A 109 0.94 -11.79 4.05
CA VAL A 109 1.00 -12.05 2.61
C VAL A 109 2.02 -13.15 2.32
N ALA A 110 3.24 -13.05 2.84
CA ALA A 110 4.27 -14.06 2.65
C ALA A 110 3.87 -15.45 3.18
N ALA A 111 3.14 -15.51 4.30
CA ALA A 111 2.61 -16.77 4.83
C ALA A 111 1.59 -17.41 3.87
N LEU A 112 0.70 -16.61 3.28
CA LEU A 112 -0.26 -17.08 2.28
C LEU A 112 0.43 -17.50 0.98
N GLU A 113 1.39 -16.70 0.50
CA GLU A 113 2.18 -17.02 -0.70
C GLU A 113 2.90 -18.37 -0.53
N TYR A 114 3.55 -18.57 0.62
CA TYR A 114 4.25 -19.80 0.95
C TYR A 114 3.29 -20.99 1.04
N ALA A 115 2.16 -20.84 1.72
CA ALA A 115 1.21 -21.92 1.94
C ALA A 115 0.47 -22.33 0.65
N ALA A 116 0.05 -21.35 -0.15
CA ALA A 116 -0.72 -21.56 -1.37
C ALA A 116 0.15 -21.79 -2.61
N GLY A 117 1.45 -21.49 -2.55
CA GLY A 117 2.35 -21.53 -3.71
C GLY A 117 1.96 -20.51 -4.80
N LYS A 118 1.30 -19.40 -4.42
CA LYS A 118 0.82 -18.35 -5.32
C LYS A 118 1.43 -17.02 -4.91
N GLU A 119 2.07 -16.31 -5.84
CA GLU A 119 2.60 -14.96 -5.57
C GLU A 119 1.47 -13.92 -5.52
N ALA A 120 1.59 -12.95 -4.62
CA ALA A 120 0.65 -11.86 -4.49
C ALA A 120 0.89 -10.78 -5.55
N GLU A 121 -0.20 -10.33 -6.18
CA GLU A 121 -0.21 -9.10 -6.95
C GLU A 121 -0.16 -7.89 -5.98
N VAL A 122 0.89 -7.08 -6.04
CA VAL A 122 1.06 -5.91 -5.17
C VAL A 122 0.59 -4.65 -5.86
N ILE A 123 -0.45 -4.01 -5.31
CA ILE A 123 -1.05 -2.81 -5.91
C ILE A 123 -0.44 -1.52 -5.39
N GLY A 124 -0.09 -1.45 -4.10
CA GLY A 124 0.53 -0.25 -3.52
C GLY A 124 2.00 -0.10 -3.85
N LYS A 125 2.64 0.88 -3.20
CA LYS A 125 4.08 1.16 -3.33
C LYS A 125 4.90 -0.11 -2.99
N PRO A 126 6.01 -0.40 -3.72
CA PRO A 126 6.67 0.39 -4.76
C PRO A 126 6.11 0.20 -6.18
N SER A 127 4.92 -0.37 -6.35
CA SER A 127 4.36 -0.64 -7.69
C SER A 127 4.26 0.65 -8.51
N ALA A 128 4.83 0.63 -9.73
CA ALA A 128 4.75 1.76 -10.64
C ALA A 128 3.31 2.14 -10.98
N ALA A 129 2.40 1.15 -11.01
CA ALA A 129 0.97 1.38 -11.27
C ALA A 129 0.36 2.33 -10.23
N PHE A 130 0.78 2.26 -8.97
CA PHE A 130 0.30 3.14 -7.90
C PHE A 130 0.69 4.60 -8.17
N PHE A 131 1.98 4.86 -8.41
CA PHE A 131 2.48 6.21 -8.68
C PHE A 131 1.88 6.78 -9.97
N LEU A 132 1.86 6.01 -11.05
CA LEU A 132 1.35 6.45 -12.34
C LEU A 132 -0.16 6.72 -12.33
N ARG A 133 -0.92 5.97 -11.52
CA ARG A 133 -2.33 6.28 -11.29
C ARG A 133 -2.49 7.59 -10.55
N ALA A 134 -1.74 7.79 -9.47
CA ALA A 134 -1.82 9.01 -8.69
C ALA A 134 -1.53 10.26 -9.55
N LEU A 135 -0.50 10.17 -10.38
CA LEU A 135 -0.13 11.22 -11.33
C LEU A 135 -1.21 11.47 -12.39
N ARG A 136 -1.85 10.41 -12.90
CA ARG A 136 -2.92 10.52 -13.89
C ARG A 136 -4.14 11.27 -13.34
N GLU A 137 -4.52 11.01 -12.09
CA GLU A 137 -5.66 11.66 -11.44
C GLU A 137 -5.46 13.17 -11.29
N ILE A 138 -4.22 13.62 -11.10
CA ILE A 138 -3.86 15.05 -11.04
C ILE A 138 -3.36 15.63 -12.38
N GLY A 139 -3.34 14.83 -13.45
CA GLY A 139 -2.94 15.26 -14.79
C GLY A 139 -1.45 15.65 -14.93
N MET A 140 -0.56 15.02 -14.16
CA MET A 140 0.89 15.30 -14.17
C MET A 140 1.69 14.16 -14.79
N SER A 141 2.85 14.48 -15.38
CA SER A 141 3.87 13.48 -15.72
C SER A 141 4.84 13.25 -14.54
N PRO A 142 5.54 12.11 -14.48
CA PRO A 142 6.43 11.79 -13.35
C PRO A 142 7.51 12.85 -13.06
N ASP A 143 8.05 13.48 -14.11
CA ASP A 143 9.08 14.52 -14.01
C ASP A 143 8.58 15.84 -13.42
N GLN A 144 7.26 16.02 -13.33
CA GLN A 144 6.61 17.20 -12.75
C GLN A 144 6.26 17.02 -11.26
N ALA A 145 6.55 15.85 -10.68
CA ALA A 145 6.15 15.51 -9.32
C ALA A 145 7.32 14.97 -8.48
N ALA A 146 7.22 15.17 -7.17
CA ALA A 146 8.12 14.60 -6.18
C ALA A 146 7.33 13.74 -5.19
N MET A 147 7.84 12.55 -4.89
CA MET A 147 7.36 11.73 -3.78
C MET A 147 8.10 12.17 -2.51
N VAL A 148 7.34 12.55 -1.48
CA VAL A 148 7.87 12.80 -0.14
C VAL A 148 7.42 11.67 0.76
N GLY A 149 8.35 10.94 1.36
CA GLY A 149 8.04 9.74 2.15
C GLY A 149 9.13 9.38 3.14
N ASP A 150 8.86 8.41 4.02
CA ASP A 150 9.77 7.98 5.08
C ASP A 150 10.37 6.58 4.82
N ASP A 151 9.89 5.87 3.80
CA ASP A 151 10.38 4.56 3.39
C ASP A 151 11.30 4.64 2.16
N ILE A 152 12.58 4.27 2.35
CA ILE A 152 13.56 4.32 1.26
C ILE A 152 13.23 3.34 0.12
N VAL A 153 12.59 2.21 0.40
CA VAL A 153 12.32 1.19 -0.62
C VAL A 153 10.99 1.48 -1.31
N THR A 154 9.91 1.61 -0.53
CA THR A 154 8.57 1.68 -1.12
C THR A 154 8.24 3.06 -1.66
N ASP A 155 8.55 4.13 -0.91
CA ASP A 155 8.31 5.50 -1.37
C ASP A 155 9.35 5.93 -2.38
N ILE A 156 10.61 5.99 -1.96
CA ILE A 156 11.68 6.59 -2.76
C ILE A 156 12.07 5.68 -3.93
N GLY A 157 12.27 4.39 -3.66
CA GLY A 157 12.58 3.41 -4.70
C GLY A 157 11.49 3.33 -5.76
N GLY A 158 10.23 3.24 -5.34
CA GLY A 158 9.08 3.20 -6.24
C GLY A 158 8.93 4.47 -7.09
N ALA A 159 9.03 5.65 -6.46
CA ALA A 159 8.93 6.93 -7.15
C ALA A 159 10.04 7.10 -8.19
N ARG A 160 11.29 6.81 -7.82
CA ARG A 160 12.44 6.92 -8.72
C ARG A 160 12.35 5.95 -9.89
N ALA A 161 11.85 4.73 -9.66
CA ALA A 161 11.61 3.77 -10.74
C ALA A 161 10.58 4.29 -11.77
N CYS A 162 9.70 5.21 -11.37
CA CYS A 162 8.75 5.87 -12.25
C CYS A 162 9.29 7.16 -12.90
N GLY A 163 10.51 7.60 -12.57
CA GLY A 163 11.08 8.86 -13.04
C GLY A 163 10.71 10.09 -12.21
N MET A 164 10.07 9.91 -11.04
CA MET A 164 9.78 10.99 -10.11
C MET A 164 11.01 11.34 -9.27
N LYS A 165 11.06 12.57 -8.75
CA LYS A 165 11.98 12.92 -7.66
C LYS A 165 11.53 12.23 -6.37
N GLY A 166 12.47 11.74 -5.57
CA GLY A 166 12.22 11.14 -4.26
C GLY A 166 12.88 11.93 -3.14
N ILE A 167 12.08 12.45 -2.21
CA ILE A 167 12.50 13.22 -1.04
C ILE A 167 12.22 12.38 0.22
N LEU A 168 13.27 12.00 0.94
CA LEU A 168 13.18 11.15 2.12
C LEU A 168 13.12 12.00 3.40
N VAL A 169 12.12 11.78 4.25
CA VAL A 169 12.01 12.43 5.57
C VAL A 169 12.46 11.49 6.69
N ARG A 170 12.94 12.05 7.81
CA ARG A 170 13.48 11.26 8.94
C ARG A 170 12.49 11.00 10.07
N THR A 171 11.25 11.46 9.96
CA THR A 171 10.24 11.39 11.02
C THR A 171 9.58 10.01 11.21
N GLY A 172 9.91 9.00 10.38
CA GLY A 172 9.26 7.68 10.42
C GLY A 172 10.22 6.48 10.37
N LYS A 173 10.06 5.64 9.35
CA LYS A 173 10.83 4.40 9.12
C LYS A 173 12.31 4.62 8.81
N TYR A 174 12.72 5.85 8.54
CA TYR A 174 14.11 6.19 8.22
C TYR A 174 15.11 5.58 9.22
N ARG A 175 16.05 4.81 8.70
CA ARG A 175 17.23 4.37 9.43
C ARG A 175 18.42 4.50 8.49
N GLU A 176 19.47 5.17 8.93
CA GLU A 176 20.66 5.43 8.12
C GLU A 176 21.22 4.14 7.50
N GLU A 177 21.25 3.05 8.29
CA GLU A 177 21.72 1.74 7.82
C GLU A 177 20.81 1.13 6.75
N THR A 178 19.49 1.25 6.88
CA THR A 178 18.54 0.78 5.86
C THR A 178 18.75 1.53 4.55
N VAL A 179 18.95 2.86 4.63
CA VAL A 179 19.23 3.69 3.46
C VAL A 179 20.53 3.25 2.79
N ARG A 180 21.62 3.13 3.55
CA ARG A 180 22.93 2.67 3.03
C ARG A 180 22.82 1.30 2.34
N ARG A 181 22.12 0.34 2.97
CA ARG A 181 21.97 -1.03 2.44
C ARG A 181 21.03 -1.14 1.25
N SER A 182 20.11 -0.20 1.07
CA SER A 182 19.13 -0.23 -0.02
C SER A 182 19.76 -0.05 -1.40
N GLY A 183 20.90 0.65 -1.49
CA GLY A 183 21.48 1.08 -2.77
C GLY A 183 20.66 2.16 -3.49
N ILE A 184 19.56 2.64 -2.91
CA ILE A 184 18.69 3.68 -3.46
C ILE A 184 19.20 5.03 -2.97
N ALA A 185 19.42 5.95 -3.90
CA ALA A 185 19.81 7.32 -3.60
C ALA A 185 18.60 8.26 -3.73
N PRO A 186 18.05 8.82 -2.63
CA PRO A 186 17.05 9.88 -2.71
C PRO A 186 17.65 11.14 -3.34
N ASP A 187 16.82 11.97 -3.97
CA ASP A 187 17.22 13.26 -4.51
C ASP A 187 17.47 14.29 -3.40
N LEU A 188 16.77 14.14 -2.26
CA LEU A 188 16.93 14.97 -1.08
C LEU A 188 16.59 14.17 0.18
N ILE A 189 17.31 14.43 1.28
CA ILE A 189 16.97 13.94 2.62
C ILE A 189 16.78 15.16 3.53
N ILE A 190 15.62 15.27 4.15
CA ILE A 190 15.27 16.35 5.10
C ILE A 190 14.85 15.77 6.45
N ASP A 191 14.96 16.55 7.52
CA ASP A 191 14.64 16.06 8.86
C ASP A 191 13.12 15.89 9.03
N SER A 192 12.32 16.79 8.47
CA SER A 192 10.86 16.78 8.53
C SER A 192 10.20 17.29 7.25
N LEU A 193 8.94 16.93 7.02
CA LEU A 193 8.09 17.56 6.00
C LEU A 193 8.00 19.09 6.17
N ALA A 194 8.13 19.57 7.41
CA ALA A 194 8.13 21.00 7.72
C ALA A 194 9.30 21.78 7.09
N ASP A 195 10.39 21.09 6.73
CA ASP A 195 11.57 21.70 6.12
C ASP A 195 11.44 21.80 4.58
N LEU A 196 10.44 21.12 3.99
CA LEU A 196 10.25 21.07 2.53
C LEU A 196 10.14 22.46 1.87
N PRO A 197 9.45 23.47 2.46
CA PRO A 197 9.35 24.80 1.86
C PRO A 197 10.68 25.50 1.58
N ASP A 198 11.76 25.15 2.28
CA ASP A 198 13.09 25.74 2.06
C ASP A 198 13.76 25.26 0.75
N TYR A 199 13.14 24.29 0.07
CA TYR A 199 13.64 23.62 -1.14
C TYR A 199 12.73 23.78 -2.36
N LEU A 200 11.63 24.54 -2.26
CA LEU A 200 10.65 24.77 -3.33
C LEU A 200 10.91 26.04 -4.13
#